data_AF-A0A928UP82-F1
#
_entry.id   AF-A0A928UP82-F1
#
_cell.length_a   1.000
_cell.length_b   1.000
_cell.length_c   1.000
_cell.angle_alpha   90.00
_cell.angle_beta   90.00
_cell.angle_gamma   90.00
#
_symmetry.space_group_name_H-M   'P 1'
#
loop_
_entity.id
_entity.type
_entity.pdbx_description
1 polymer ?
#
loop_
_entity_poly.entity_id
_entity_poly.type
_entity_poly.pdbx_seq_one_letter_code
_entity_poly.pdbx_strand_id
1 'polypeptide(L)'
;IHISDLADIHIKALNFLNQNKSEIFNCGYGHGYSVLEIVNTMKKVSGINFSVKIAERREGDIVTMVSDTKKLKNNINWLPQHDNIEFICKTTLNWENLLIKNKGN
;
A
#
# COMPACT_ATOMS: atom_id res chain seq x y z
N ILE A 1 -0.05 -1.79 0.46
CA ILE A 1 -1.50 -1.59 0.26
C ILE A 1 -1.75 -0.16 -0.20
N HIS A 2 -2.60 0.04 -1.21
CA HIS A 2 -3.04 1.37 -1.64
C HIS A 2 -3.94 2.01 -0.58
N ILE A 3 -3.83 3.32 -0.39
CA ILE A 3 -4.57 4.02 0.68
C ILE A 3 -6.10 3.98 0.47
N SER A 4 -6.58 4.05 -0.77
CA SER A 4 -8.02 3.98 -1.06
C SER A 4 -8.61 2.60 -0.78
N ASP A 5 -7.85 1.53 -1.03
CA ASP A 5 -8.24 0.16 -0.65
C ASP A 5 -8.32 0.04 0.88
N LEU A 6 -7.35 0.61 1.59
CA LEU A 6 -7.37 0.64 3.05
C LEU A 6 -8.58 1.42 3.59
N ALA A 7 -8.93 2.55 2.98
CA ALA A 7 -10.11 3.32 3.35
C ALA A 7 -11.41 2.56 3.10
N ASP A 8 -11.54 1.86 1.96
CA ASP A 8 -12.69 1.00 1.66
C ASP A 8 -12.86 -0.14 2.68
N ILE A 9 -11.75 -0.74 3.14
CA ILE A 9 -11.79 -1.73 4.23
C ILE A 9 -12.45 -1.13 5.48
N HIS A 10 -12.15 0.13 5.85
CA HIS A 10 -12.75 0.74 7.04
C HIS A 10 -14.25 0.97 6.89
N ILE A 11 -14.72 1.38 5.71
CA ILE A 11 -16.16 1.54 5.43
C ILE A 11 -16.86 0.19 5.55
N LYS A 12 -16.27 -0.87 5.00
CA LYS A 12 -16.85 -2.22 5.09
C LYS A 12 -16.78 -2.80 6.51
N ALA A 13 -15.72 -2.49 7.27
CA ALA A 13 -15.62 -2.85 8.67
C ALA A 13 -16.70 -2.16 9.51
N LEU A 14 -17.02 -0.90 9.23
CA LEU A 14 -18.14 -0.22 9.88
C LEU A 14 -19.48 -0.93 9.58
N ASN A 15 -19.71 -1.32 8.32
CA ASN A 15 -20.91 -2.09 7.96
C ASN A 15 -20.95 -3.46 8.63
N PHE A 16 -19.81 -4.14 8.77
CA PHE A 16 -19.70 -5.39 9.51
C PHE A 16 -20.12 -5.23 10.98
N LEU A 17 -19.69 -4.16 11.65
CA LEU A 17 -20.03 -3.89 13.05
C LEU A 17 -21.53 -3.64 13.29
N ASN A 18 -22.30 -3.23 12.27
CA ASN A 18 -23.75 -3.07 12.41
C ASN A 18 -24.48 -4.39 12.71
N GLN A 19 -23.87 -5.53 12.37
CA GLN A 19 -24.49 -6.86 12.49
C GLN A 19 -23.65 -7.84 13.32
N ASN A 20 -22.43 -7.44 13.70
CA ASN A 20 -21.45 -8.32 14.32
C ASN A 20 -20.76 -7.62 15.51
N LYS A 21 -20.08 -8.41 16.34
CA LYS A 21 -19.24 -7.89 17.43
C LYS A 21 -17.93 -7.32 16.87
N SER A 22 -17.26 -6.52 17.69
CA SER A 22 -15.90 -6.04 17.42
C SER A 22 -14.95 -7.19 17.13
N GLU A 23 -14.09 -6.99 16.14
CA GLU A 23 -13.14 -7.99 15.68
C GLU A 23 -11.83 -7.33 15.24
N ILE A 24 -10.74 -8.10 15.27
CA ILE A 24 -9.42 -7.69 14.79
C ILE A 24 -9.17 -8.29 13.41
N PHE A 25 -8.79 -7.45 12.45
CA PHE A 25 -8.45 -7.85 11.09
C PHE A 25 -7.08 -7.31 10.69
N ASN A 26 -6.31 -8.13 9.98
CA ASN A 26 -5.13 -7.65 9.28
C ASN A 26 -5.55 -7.06 7.93
N CYS A 27 -4.97 -5.91 7.59
CA CYS A 27 -5.20 -5.24 6.32
C CYS A 27 -3.96 -5.36 5.43
N GLY A 28 -4.17 -5.61 4.13
CA GLY A 28 -3.11 -5.69 3.13
C GLY A 28 -3.52 -6.58 1.97
N TYR A 29 -2.54 -7.08 1.21
CA TYR A 29 -2.81 -7.86 0.00
C TYR A 29 -2.44 -9.34 0.12
N GLY A 30 -1.83 -9.77 1.23
CA GLY A 30 -1.41 -11.17 1.40
C GLY A 30 -0.10 -11.53 0.69
N HIS A 31 0.52 -10.56 0.01
CA HIS A 31 1.87 -10.64 -0.54
C HIS A 31 2.58 -9.30 -0.33
N GLY A 32 3.90 -9.29 -0.52
CA GLY A 32 4.75 -8.12 -0.33
C GLY A 32 5.61 -7.85 -1.56
N TYR A 33 6.11 -6.63 -1.65
CA TYR A 33 7.10 -6.21 -2.64
C TYR A 33 8.41 -5.92 -1.93
N SER A 34 9.53 -6.30 -2.54
CA SER A 34 10.86 -5.91 -2.10
C SER A 34 11.11 -4.42 -2.34
N VAL A 35 12.09 -3.87 -1.62
CA VAL A 35 12.53 -2.48 -1.82
C VAL A 35 12.99 -2.25 -3.27
N LEU A 36 13.70 -3.22 -3.87
CA LEU A 36 14.18 -3.12 -5.24
C LEU A 36 13.05 -3.11 -6.27
N GLU A 37 11.99 -3.90 -6.07
CA GLU A 37 10.80 -3.86 -6.94
C GLU A 37 10.12 -2.49 -6.89
N ILE A 38 9.98 -1.89 -5.71
CA ILE A 38 9.41 -0.56 -5.54
C ILE A 38 10.29 0.48 -6.25
N VAL A 39 11.61 0.44 -6.04
CA VAL A 39 12.57 1.35 -6.70
C VAL A 39 12.48 1.25 -8.22
N ASN A 40 12.51 0.04 -8.76
CA ASN A 40 12.44 -0.20 -10.21
C ASN A 40 11.10 0.26 -10.80
N THR A 41 10.00 -0.02 -10.09
CA THR A 41 8.66 0.44 -10.48
C THR A 41 8.59 1.95 -10.48
N MET A 42 9.15 2.62 -9.48
CA MET A 42 9.17 4.07 -9.40
C MET A 42 10.00 4.71 -10.51
N LYS A 43 11.16 4.13 -10.88
CA LYS A 43 11.93 4.55 -12.06
C LYS A 43 11.12 4.45 -13.35
N LYS A 44 10.43 3.31 -13.55
CA LYS A 44 9.55 3.09 -14.70
C LYS A 44 8.43 4.14 -14.77
N VAL A 45 7.70 4.31 -13.67
CA VAL A 45 6.52 5.20 -13.58
C VAL A 45 6.90 6.67 -13.71
N SER A 46 8.02 7.08 -13.13
CA SER A 46 8.50 8.47 -13.22
C SER A 46 9.19 8.80 -14.54
N GLY A 47 9.68 7.79 -15.27
CA GLY A 47 10.57 7.99 -16.42
C GLY A 47 11.96 8.53 -16.02
N ILE A 48 12.28 8.60 -14.72
CA ILE A 48 13.53 9.16 -14.20
C ILE A 48 14.39 8.01 -13.68
N ASN A 49 15.59 7.85 -14.25
CA ASN A 49 16.58 6.92 -13.73
C ASN A 49 17.43 7.57 -12.63
N PHE A 50 16.87 7.69 -11.41
CA PHE A 50 17.58 8.25 -10.27
C PHE A 50 18.65 7.29 -9.69
N SER A 51 19.67 7.85 -9.05
CA SER A 51 20.73 7.07 -8.40
C SER A 51 20.22 6.39 -7.13
N VAL A 52 20.70 5.17 -6.88
CA VAL A 52 20.33 4.36 -5.72
C VAL A 52 21.62 3.84 -5.10
N LYS A 53 21.80 4.06 -3.80
CA LYS A 53 22.96 3.58 -3.05
C LYS A 53 22.51 2.48 -2.09
N ILE A 54 23.16 1.32 -2.17
CA ILE A 54 22.97 0.27 -1.19
C ILE A 54 23.68 0.68 0.11
N ALA A 55 22.97 0.57 1.22
CA ALA A 55 23.46 0.87 2.55
C ALA A 55 23.30 -0.35 3.47
N GLU A 56 23.91 -0.30 4.65
CA GLU A 56 23.74 -1.35 5.66
C GLU A 56 22.29 -1.43 6.12
N ARG A 57 21.89 -2.61 6.61
CA ARG A 57 20.56 -2.84 7.17
C ARG A 57 20.38 -1.95 8.40
N ARG A 58 19.23 -1.28 8.49
CA ARG A 58 18.89 -0.52 9.68
C ARG A 58 18.62 -1.48 10.85
N GLU A 59 19.18 -1.18 12.01
CA GLU A 59 18.95 -1.99 13.21
C GLU A 59 17.45 -2.08 13.52
N GLY A 60 16.99 -3.30 13.84
CA GLY A 60 15.58 -3.58 14.11
C GLY A 60 14.70 -3.84 12.87
N ASP A 61 15.18 -3.59 11.65
CA ASP A 61 14.41 -3.95 10.45
C ASP A 61 14.29 -5.46 10.34
N ILE A 62 13.12 -5.97 10.00
CA ILE A 62 12.84 -7.39 9.73
C ILE A 62 13.05 -7.71 8.24
N VAL A 63 13.40 -8.96 7.91
CA VAL A 63 13.70 -9.36 6.52
C VAL A 63 12.46 -9.31 5.64
N THR A 64 11.31 -9.77 6.15
CA THR A 64 10.04 -9.77 5.42
C THR A 64 8.88 -9.79 6.41
N MET A 65 7.82 -9.04 6.09
CA MET A 65 6.57 -9.06 6.83
C MET A 65 5.41 -8.79 5.88
N VAL A 66 4.42 -9.67 5.91
CA VAL A 66 3.24 -9.63 5.05
C VAL A 66 2.01 -9.94 5.91
N SER A 67 0.89 -9.26 5.65
CA SER A 67 -0.34 -9.50 6.39
C SER A 67 -1.08 -10.75 5.92
N ASP A 68 -1.50 -11.61 6.84
CA ASP A 68 -2.47 -12.66 6.53
C ASP A 68 -3.88 -12.07 6.47
N THR A 69 -4.45 -12.02 5.26
CA THR A 69 -5.74 -11.39 4.96
C THR A 69 -6.92 -12.36 4.94
N LYS A 70 -6.71 -13.65 5.27
CA LYS A 70 -7.78 -14.67 5.22
C LYS A 70 -9.00 -14.30 6.04
N LYS A 71 -8.80 -13.84 7.28
CA LYS A 71 -9.90 -13.43 8.17
C LYS A 71 -10.71 -12.27 7.60
N LEU A 72 -10.03 -11.27 7.02
CA LEU A 72 -10.68 -10.13 6.38
C LEU A 72 -11.55 -10.57 5.20
N LYS A 73 -10.99 -11.41 4.31
CA LYS A 73 -11.69 -11.93 3.13
C LYS A 73 -12.92 -12.77 3.52
N ASN A 74 -12.78 -13.65 4.49
CA ASN A 74 -13.85 -14.56 4.91
C ASN A 74 -15.02 -13.83 5.58
N ASN A 75 -14.75 -12.77 6.35
CA ASN A 75 -15.77 -12.11 7.17
C ASN A 75 -16.37 -10.86 6.50
N ILE A 76 -15.59 -10.12 5.72
CA ILE A 76 -15.99 -8.81 5.16
C ILE A 76 -16.18 -8.89 3.63
N ASN A 77 -15.90 -10.04 3.00
CA ASN A 77 -16.00 -10.28 1.56
C ASN A 77 -15.39 -9.13 0.73
N TRP A 78 -14.22 -8.67 1.16
CA TRP A 78 -13.51 -7.57 0.54
C TRP A 78 -12.55 -8.06 -0.54
N LEU A 79 -12.52 -7.35 -1.66
CA LEU A 79 -11.61 -7.59 -2.78
C LEU A 79 -10.87 -6.28 -3.13
N PRO A 80 -9.54 -6.28 -3.15
CA PRO A 80 -8.76 -5.09 -3.47
C PRO A 80 -8.98 -4.64 -4.91
N GLN A 81 -9.06 -3.33 -5.13
CA GLN A 81 -9.14 -2.73 -6.46
C GLN A 81 -7.79 -2.24 -6.97
N HIS A 82 -6.83 -2.05 -6.08
CA HIS A 82 -5.55 -1.39 -6.36
C HIS A 82 -4.34 -2.23 -5.93
N ASP A 83 -4.48 -3.56 -5.89
CA ASP A 83 -3.37 -4.48 -5.67
C ASP A 83 -2.46 -4.58 -6.91
N ASN A 84 -1.76 -3.48 -7.18
CA ASN A 84 -0.84 -3.35 -8.30
C ASN A 84 0.22 -2.28 -7.96
N ILE A 85 1.48 -2.69 -7.85
CA ILE A 85 2.56 -1.77 -7.43
C ILE A 85 2.77 -0.60 -8.39
N GLU A 86 2.58 -0.80 -9.70
CA GLU A 86 2.71 0.25 -10.71
C GLU A 86 1.64 1.32 -10.52
N PHE A 87 0.39 0.91 -10.27
CA PHE A 87 -0.69 1.84 -9.96
C PHE A 87 -0.43 2.60 -8.66
N ILE A 88 0.03 1.91 -7.61
CA ILE A 88 0.35 2.54 -6.32
C ILE A 88 1.46 3.59 -6.48
N CYS A 89 2.57 3.25 -7.15
CA CYS A 89 3.64 4.21 -7.41
C CYS A 89 3.14 5.40 -8.24
N LYS A 90 2.27 5.17 -9.23
CA LYS A 90 1.71 6.21 -10.09
C LYS A 90 0.83 7.19 -9.32
N THR A 91 -0.07 6.70 -8.45
CA THR A 91 -0.93 7.58 -7.66
C THR A 91 -0.12 8.39 -6.64
N THR A 92 0.91 7.79 -6.03
CA THR A 92 1.87 8.51 -5.18
C THR A 92 2.60 9.62 -5.93
N LEU A 93 3.17 9.33 -7.11
CA LEU A 93 3.90 10.33 -7.89
C LEU A 93 2.98 11.48 -8.34
N ASN A 94 1.76 11.17 -8.77
CA ASN A 94 0.77 12.17 -9.16
C ASN A 94 0.46 13.12 -8.01
N TRP A 95 0.27 12.59 -6.81
CA TRP A 95 0.05 13.39 -5.61
C TRP A 95 1.24 14.32 -5.31
N GLU A 96 2.46 13.80 -5.35
CA GLU A 96 3.67 14.59 -5.09
C GLU A 96 3.82 15.74 -6.10
N ASN A 97 3.56 15.48 -7.38
CA ASN A 97 3.58 16.49 -8.43
C ASN A 97 2.55 17.61 -8.20
N LEU A 98 1.38 17.28 -7.64
CA LEU A 98 0.38 18.30 -7.29
C LEU A 98 0.86 19.16 -6.12
N LEU A 99 1.48 18.55 -5.09
CA LEU A 99 2.03 19.29 -3.96
C LEU A 99 3.14 20.26 -4.37
N ILE A 100 4.03 19.83 -5.27
CA ILE A 100 5.11 20.69 -5.79
C ILE A 100 4.52 21.88 -6.57
N LYS A 101 3.53 21.64 -7.44
CA LYS A 101 2.85 22.72 -8.17
C LYS A 101 2.17 23.72 -7.23
N ASN A 102 1.54 23.23 -6.16
CA ASN A 102 0.82 24.08 -5.21
C ASN A 102 1.75 24.86 -4.27
N LYS A 103 2.97 24.40 -4.02
CA LYS A 103 3.99 25.13 -3.25
C LYS A 103 4.73 26.19 -4.07
N GLY A 104 4.66 26.12 -5.40
CA GLY A 104 5.27 27.07 -6.32
C GLY A 104 4.39 28.27 -6.70
N ASN A 105 3.17 28.35 -6.16
CA ASN A 105 2.24 29.47 -6.31
C ASN A 105 2.21 30.32 -5.04
#